data_AF-A0A1C6JVF0-F1
#
_entry.id   AF-A0A1C6JVF0-F1
#
_cell.length_a   1.000
_cell.length_b   1.000
_cell.length_c   1.000
_cell.angle_alpha   90.00
_cell.angle_beta   90.00
_cell.angle_gamma   90.00
#
_symmetry.space_group_name_H-M   'P 1'
#
loop_
_entity.id
_entity.type
_entity.pdbx_description
1 polymer ?
#
loop_
_entity_poly.entity_id
_entity_poly.type
_entity_poly.pdbx_seq_one_letter_code
_entity_poly.pdbx_strand_id
1 'polypeptide(L)'
;MDQVSCEVVADLLPLYADGACSGGSRALVESHLAGCAQCARKLAEMGDDRAEQLVEADAQRQLKELARRHTRRRVSVLAALVVLVGLLCTMWVFYRRAEAEAASFSCQISRSSTYDQIMDGLLEGMHPQLPKKGRYRLRIRAGASSGAIRVALTSGTGYKTYYTVSGSQLDEEQTLQLDEGSYVLAVYLDGDTAGSAVDYAVTLEAVGKK
;
A
#
# COMPACT_ATOMS: atom_id res chain seq x y z
N MET A 1 -47.69 -64.63 44.21
CA MET A 1 -46.37 -64.32 43.63
C MET A 1 -46.63 -63.28 42.58
N ASP A 2 -46.43 -62.01 42.94
CA ASP A 2 -46.82 -60.86 42.13
C ASP A 2 -45.92 -60.77 40.90
N GLN A 3 -46.36 -61.39 39.80
CA GLN A 3 -45.73 -61.20 38.49
C GLN A 3 -46.17 -59.83 37.98
N VAL A 4 -45.31 -58.83 38.15
CA VAL A 4 -45.50 -57.53 37.52
C VAL A 4 -45.46 -57.70 36.00
N SER A 5 -46.44 -57.12 35.31
CA SER A 5 -46.59 -57.28 33.87
C SER A 5 -45.46 -56.60 33.10
N CYS A 6 -45.14 -57.14 31.92
CA CYS A 6 -44.15 -56.56 31.01
C CYS A 6 -44.50 -55.13 30.60
N GLU A 7 -45.79 -54.75 30.58
CA GLU A 7 -46.25 -53.39 30.29
C GLU A 7 -45.81 -52.41 31.38
N VAL A 8 -46.04 -52.75 32.65
CA VAL A 8 -45.62 -51.91 33.78
C VAL A 8 -44.09 -51.80 33.83
N VAL A 9 -43.36 -52.88 33.54
CA VAL A 9 -41.89 -52.84 33.47
C VAL A 9 -41.41 -52.04 32.26
N ALA A 10 -42.11 -52.10 31.12
CA ALA A 10 -41.79 -51.29 29.94
C ALA A 10 -41.97 -49.79 30.18
N ASP A 11 -42.99 -49.39 30.94
CA ASP A 11 -43.20 -48.00 31.32
C ASP A 11 -42.14 -47.50 32.33
N LEU A 12 -41.64 -48.41 33.18
CA LEU A 12 -40.60 -48.11 34.16
C LEU A 12 -39.17 -48.19 33.59
N LEU A 13 -38.97 -48.86 32.46
CA LEU A 13 -37.66 -49.09 31.84
C LEU A 13 -36.88 -47.79 31.54
N PRO A 14 -37.49 -46.74 30.97
CA PRO A 14 -36.82 -45.46 30.75
C PRO A 14 -36.35 -44.82 32.07
N LEU A 15 -37.20 -44.80 33.09
CA LEU A 15 -36.87 -44.27 34.42
C LEU A 15 -35.80 -45.11 35.12
N TYR A 16 -35.78 -46.42 34.87
CA TYR A 16 -34.76 -47.33 35.36
C TYR A 16 -33.40 -47.06 34.70
N ALA A 17 -33.38 -46.90 33.37
CA ALA A 17 -32.19 -46.57 32.58
C ALA A 17 -31.60 -45.19 32.96
N ASP A 18 -32.45 -44.23 33.32
CA ASP A 18 -32.04 -42.91 33.81
C ASP A 18 -31.71 -42.87 35.31
N GLY A 19 -31.88 -43.99 36.03
CA GLY A 19 -31.59 -44.09 37.45
C GLY A 19 -32.57 -43.34 38.38
N ALA A 20 -33.71 -42.89 37.85
CA ALA A 20 -34.72 -42.11 38.55
C ALA A 20 -35.72 -42.95 39.37
N CYS A 21 -35.68 -44.28 39.25
CA CYS A 21 -36.52 -45.16 40.07
C CYS A 21 -36.17 -45.11 41.56
N SER A 22 -37.20 -45.14 42.42
CA SER A 22 -37.05 -45.38 43.85
C SER A 22 -36.56 -46.82 44.12
N GLY A 23 -35.97 -47.07 45.30
CA GLY A 23 -35.39 -48.38 45.62
C GLY A 23 -36.37 -49.56 45.49
N GLY A 24 -37.63 -49.35 45.87
CA GLY A 24 -38.69 -50.38 45.74
C GLY A 24 -39.04 -50.68 44.29
N SER A 25 -39.19 -49.66 43.45
CA SER A 25 -39.45 -49.82 42.01
C SER A 25 -38.26 -50.43 41.27
N ARG A 26 -37.03 -50.12 41.69
CA ARG A 26 -35.79 -50.64 41.10
C ARG A 26 -35.64 -52.15 41.31
N ALA A 27 -35.81 -52.63 42.55
CA ALA A 27 -35.72 -54.06 42.87
C ALA A 27 -36.76 -54.89 42.10
N LEU A 28 -37.93 -54.30 41.88
CA LEU A 28 -39.03 -54.91 41.14
C LEU A 28 -38.70 -55.07 39.65
N VAL A 29 -38.14 -54.03 39.02
CA VAL A 29 -37.65 -54.09 37.63
C VAL A 29 -36.49 -55.10 37.48
N GLU A 30 -35.53 -55.12 38.41
CA GLU A 30 -34.41 -56.07 38.40
C GLU A 30 -34.87 -57.52 38.48
N SER A 31 -35.83 -57.82 39.35
CA SER A 31 -36.39 -59.17 39.47
C SER A 31 -37.07 -59.65 38.18
N HIS A 32 -37.73 -58.74 37.45
CA HIS A 32 -38.39 -59.05 36.19
C HIS A 32 -37.39 -59.20 35.03
N LEU A 33 -36.37 -58.35 34.98
CA LEU A 33 -35.30 -58.42 33.98
C LEU A 33 -34.51 -59.74 34.05
N ALA A 34 -34.34 -60.31 35.24
CA ALA A 34 -33.71 -61.61 35.43
C ALA A 34 -34.48 -62.77 34.78
N GLY A 35 -35.79 -62.62 34.57
CA GLY A 35 -36.67 -63.66 34.00
C GLY A 35 -37.23 -63.35 32.61
N CYS A 36 -37.11 -62.12 32.10
CA CYS A 36 -37.75 -61.67 30.87
C CYS A 36 -36.74 -61.13 29.84
N ALA A 37 -36.44 -61.94 28.82
CA ALA A 37 -35.53 -61.58 27.74
C ALA A 37 -36.02 -60.39 26.88
N GLN A 38 -37.34 -60.21 26.77
CA GLN A 38 -37.92 -59.13 25.97
C GLN A 38 -37.67 -57.75 26.60
N CYS A 39 -37.86 -57.64 27.92
CA CYS A 39 -37.58 -56.40 28.66
C CYS A 39 -36.08 -56.12 28.72
N ALA A 40 -35.24 -57.16 28.86
CA ALA A 40 -33.78 -57.02 28.82
C ALA A 40 -33.29 -56.50 27.47
N ARG A 41 -33.86 -56.98 26.36
CA ARG A 41 -33.51 -56.51 25.02
C ARG A 41 -33.90 -55.03 24.80
N LYS A 42 -35.08 -54.62 25.24
CA LYS A 42 -35.51 -53.21 25.17
C LYS A 42 -34.58 -52.28 25.94
N LEU A 43 -34.10 -52.70 27.12
CA LEU A 43 -33.14 -51.95 27.91
C LEU A 43 -31.80 -51.77 27.17
N ALA A 44 -31.34 -52.84 26.49
CA ALA A 44 -30.10 -52.79 25.71
C ALA A 44 -30.22 -51.85 24.50
N GLU A 45 -31.32 -51.91 23.75
CA GLU A 45 -31.59 -51.03 22.60
C GLU A 45 -31.59 -49.54 23.03
N MET A 46 -32.21 -49.21 24.18
CA MET A 46 -32.16 -47.85 24.74
C MET A 46 -30.74 -47.39 25.13
N GLY A 47 -29.87 -48.32 25.54
CA GLY A 47 -28.47 -48.04 25.86
C GLY A 47 -27.63 -47.74 24.62
N ASP A 48 -27.83 -48.50 23.54
CA ASP A 48 -27.16 -48.30 22.26
C ASP A 48 -27.56 -46.97 21.61
N ASP A 49 -28.86 -46.64 21.57
CA ASP A 49 -29.37 -45.36 21.06
C ASP A 49 -28.73 -44.17 21.80
N ARG A 50 -28.57 -44.28 23.13
CA ARG A 50 -27.94 -43.23 23.95
C ARG A 50 -26.44 -43.12 23.69
N ALA A 51 -25.77 -44.22 23.44
CA ALA A 51 -24.35 -44.24 23.07
C ALA A 51 -24.14 -43.58 21.69
N GLU A 52 -24.95 -43.93 20.70
CA GLU A 52 -24.88 -43.33 19.36
C GLU A 52 -25.12 -41.82 19.40
N GLN A 53 -26.12 -41.35 20.16
CA GLN A 53 -26.39 -39.91 20.35
C GLN A 53 -25.21 -39.16 20.97
N LEU A 54 -24.51 -39.77 21.94
CA LEU A 54 -23.33 -39.17 22.56
C LEU A 54 -22.16 -39.10 21.57
N VAL A 55 -21.91 -40.16 20.80
CA VAL A 55 -20.88 -40.17 19.75
C VAL A 55 -21.15 -39.10 18.70
N GLU A 56 -22.39 -38.96 18.26
CA GLU A 56 -22.76 -37.97 17.24
C GLU A 56 -22.68 -36.54 17.79
N ALA A 57 -23.09 -36.31 19.04
CA ALA A 57 -22.94 -35.02 19.71
C ALA A 57 -21.46 -34.61 19.85
N ASP A 58 -20.58 -35.54 20.21
CA ASP A 58 -19.14 -35.28 20.32
C ASP A 58 -18.49 -35.06 18.95
N ALA A 59 -18.87 -35.83 17.93
CA ALA A 59 -18.41 -35.61 16.55
C ALA A 59 -18.82 -34.22 16.04
N GLN A 60 -20.05 -33.80 16.29
CA GLN A 60 -20.53 -32.45 15.93
C GLN A 60 -19.79 -31.34 16.69
N ARG A 61 -19.46 -31.54 17.97
CA ARG A 61 -18.65 -30.58 18.75
C ARG A 61 -17.25 -30.45 18.18
N GLN A 62 -16.59 -31.56 17.88
CA GLN A 62 -15.25 -31.58 17.29
C GLN A 62 -15.20 -30.89 15.93
N LEU A 63 -16.18 -31.16 15.05
CA LEU A 63 -16.28 -30.49 13.76
C LEU A 63 -16.48 -28.98 13.89
N LYS A 64 -17.36 -28.54 14.81
CA LYS A 64 -17.58 -27.10 15.07
C LYS A 64 -16.32 -26.41 15.59
N GLU A 65 -15.54 -27.06 16.45
CA GLU A 65 -14.28 -26.50 16.93
C GLU A 65 -13.22 -26.37 15.83
N LEU A 66 -13.06 -27.39 15.00
CA LEU A 66 -12.15 -27.35 13.85
C LEU A 66 -12.56 -26.25 12.86
N ALA A 67 -13.86 -26.18 12.52
CA ALA A 67 -14.39 -25.14 11.64
C ALA A 67 -14.14 -23.73 12.20
N ARG A 68 -14.35 -23.52 13.51
CA ARG A 68 -14.05 -22.24 14.19
C ARG A 68 -12.57 -21.88 14.16
N ARG A 69 -11.67 -22.86 14.32
CA ARG A 69 -10.21 -22.63 14.21
C ARG A 69 -9.82 -22.23 12.79
N HIS A 70 -10.37 -22.91 11.77
CA HIS A 70 -10.10 -22.59 10.38
C HIS A 70 -10.64 -21.22 9.97
N THR A 71 -11.87 -20.87 10.37
CA THR A 71 -12.43 -19.54 10.06
C THR A 71 -11.66 -18.43 10.76
N ARG A 72 -11.29 -18.58 12.04
CA ARG A 72 -10.45 -17.58 12.73
C ARG A 72 -9.10 -17.37 12.04
N ARG A 73 -8.42 -18.44 11.63
CA ARG A 73 -7.15 -18.35 10.88
C ARG A 73 -7.34 -17.68 9.52
N ARG A 74 -8.41 -18.01 8.79
CA ARG A 74 -8.70 -17.36 7.50
C ARG A 74 -8.98 -15.88 7.69
N VAL A 75 -9.78 -15.50 8.68
CA VAL A 75 -10.09 -14.09 8.97
C VAL A 75 -8.83 -13.32 9.38
N SER A 76 -7.95 -13.91 10.22
CA SER A 76 -6.71 -13.25 10.60
C SER A 76 -5.74 -13.06 9.43
N VAL A 77 -5.62 -14.07 8.55
CA VAL A 77 -4.79 -13.98 7.35
C VAL A 77 -5.35 -12.94 6.38
N LEU A 78 -6.67 -12.94 6.17
CA LEU A 78 -7.32 -11.98 5.27
C LEU A 78 -7.19 -10.54 5.79
N ALA A 79 -7.35 -10.33 7.09
CA ALA A 79 -7.14 -9.03 7.73
C ALA A 79 -5.68 -8.56 7.58
N ALA A 80 -4.71 -9.44 7.81
CA ALA A 80 -3.30 -9.12 7.62
C ALA A 80 -2.99 -8.75 6.15
N LEU A 81 -3.59 -9.46 5.19
CA LEU A 81 -3.43 -9.18 3.78
C LEU A 81 -4.03 -7.83 3.37
N VAL A 82 -5.21 -7.48 3.90
CA VAL A 82 -5.82 -6.15 3.68
C VAL A 82 -4.94 -5.04 4.24
N VAL A 83 -4.38 -5.20 5.44
CA VAL A 83 -3.45 -4.22 6.03
C VAL A 83 -2.19 -4.09 5.18
N LEU A 84 -1.61 -5.21 4.74
CA LEU A 84 -0.42 -5.20 3.87
C LEU A 84 -0.69 -4.47 2.56
N VAL A 85 -1.80 -4.77 1.88
CA VAL A 85 -2.21 -4.08 0.65
C VAL A 85 -2.43 -2.60 0.90
N GLY A 86 -3.07 -2.24 2.01
CA GLY A 86 -3.26 -0.84 2.42
C GLY A 86 -1.94 -0.09 2.57
N LEU A 87 -0.96 -0.70 3.26
CA LEU A 87 0.38 -0.12 3.42
C LEU A 87 1.12 0.02 2.07
N LEU A 88 1.00 -0.96 1.18
CA LEU A 88 1.60 -0.88 -0.15
C LEU A 88 0.96 0.23 -1.00
N CYS A 89 -0.36 0.39 -0.93
CA CYS A 89 -1.08 1.46 -1.63
C CYS A 89 -0.69 2.85 -1.10
N THR A 90 -0.58 3.03 0.22
CA THR A 90 -0.14 4.33 0.77
C THR A 90 1.29 4.64 0.39
N MET A 91 2.20 3.66 0.47
CA MET A 91 3.59 3.82 0.06
C MET A 91 3.69 4.19 -1.44
N TRP A 92 2.89 3.54 -2.30
CA TRP A 92 2.84 3.85 -3.73
C TRP A 92 2.36 5.28 -4.01
N VAL A 93 1.32 5.75 -3.31
CA VAL A 93 0.84 7.14 -3.43
C VAL A 93 1.90 8.14 -2.96
N PHE A 94 2.58 7.85 -1.84
CA PHE A 94 3.68 8.68 -1.34
C PHE A 94 4.83 8.76 -2.34
N TYR A 95 5.22 7.63 -2.94
CA TYR A 95 6.27 7.59 -3.96
C TYR A 95 5.90 8.46 -5.17
N ARG A 96 4.65 8.37 -5.64
CA ARG A 96 4.17 9.21 -6.75
C ARG A 96 4.12 10.70 -6.41
N ARG A 97 3.75 11.07 -5.18
CA ARG A 97 3.81 12.48 -4.74
C ARG A 97 5.25 13.01 -4.72
N ALA A 98 6.20 12.21 -4.25
CA ALA A 98 7.61 12.59 -4.22
C ALA A 98 8.22 12.77 -5.63
N GLU A 99 7.71 12.05 -6.63
CA GLU A 99 8.07 12.28 -8.05
C GLU A 99 7.39 13.54 -8.62
N ALA A 100 6.14 13.83 -8.24
CA ALA A 100 5.40 14.99 -8.72
C ALA A 100 6.02 16.32 -8.27
N GLU A 101 6.52 16.41 -7.04
CA GLU A 101 7.23 17.60 -6.53
C GLU A 101 8.55 17.87 -7.28
N ALA A 102 9.20 16.82 -7.79
CA ALA A 102 10.39 16.99 -8.61
C ALA A 102 10.04 17.46 -10.03
N ALA A 103 8.90 17.03 -10.58
CA ALA A 103 8.47 17.35 -11.94
C ALA A 103 7.82 18.75 -12.10
N SER A 104 7.41 19.40 -11.02
CA SER A 104 6.82 20.75 -11.05
C SER A 104 7.84 21.89 -11.05
N PHE A 105 9.14 21.59 -10.89
CA PHE A 105 10.18 22.60 -10.94
C PHE A 105 10.30 23.15 -12.37
N SER A 106 9.85 24.39 -12.55
CA SER A 106 10.09 25.19 -13.74
C SER A 106 10.64 26.53 -13.29
N CYS A 107 11.69 26.99 -13.94
CA CYS A 107 12.28 28.28 -13.67
C CYS A 107 12.50 29.00 -15.00
N GLN A 108 11.94 30.19 -15.13
CA GLN A 108 12.00 30.98 -16.35
C GLN A 108 12.55 32.36 -16.04
N ILE A 109 13.53 32.79 -16.84
CA ILE A 109 13.98 34.16 -16.92
C ILE A 109 13.66 34.62 -18.32
N SER A 110 12.90 35.70 -18.45
CA SER A 110 12.66 36.33 -19.75
C SER A 110 12.72 37.84 -19.60
N ARG A 111 13.54 38.49 -20.42
CA ARG A 111 13.66 39.95 -20.42
C ARG A 111 13.96 40.45 -21.83
N SER A 112 13.23 41.49 -22.22
CA SER A 112 13.50 42.29 -23.41
C SER A 112 13.89 43.69 -22.92
N SER A 113 15.14 44.08 -23.11
CA SER A 113 15.63 45.40 -22.66
C SER A 113 16.73 45.93 -23.58
N THR A 114 16.77 47.25 -23.72
CA THR A 114 17.85 47.98 -24.40
C THR A 114 18.84 48.45 -23.33
N TYR A 115 20.11 48.01 -23.41
CA TYR A 115 21.13 48.35 -22.41
C TYR A 115 22.10 49.41 -22.94
N ASP A 116 22.42 50.40 -22.11
CA ASP A 116 23.26 51.54 -22.50
C ASP A 116 24.71 51.43 -21.96
N GLN A 117 24.96 50.62 -20.93
CA GLN A 117 26.31 50.31 -20.43
C GLN A 117 26.30 48.97 -19.68
N ILE A 118 27.09 48.00 -20.13
CA ILE A 118 27.29 46.71 -19.47
C ILE A 118 28.71 46.70 -18.89
N MET A 119 28.85 46.67 -17.56
CA MET A 119 30.17 46.77 -16.91
C MET A 119 30.92 45.44 -16.76
N ASP A 120 30.42 44.30 -17.25
CA ASP A 120 31.15 43.01 -17.23
C ASP A 120 30.55 41.93 -18.19
N GLY A 121 29.76 42.34 -19.19
CA GLY A 121 29.06 41.43 -20.10
C GLY A 121 27.92 40.62 -19.48
N LEU A 122 27.80 40.47 -18.15
CA LEU A 122 26.72 39.72 -17.49
C LEU A 122 25.39 40.49 -17.57
N LEU A 123 24.41 39.93 -18.28
CA LEU A 123 23.05 40.46 -18.38
C LEU A 123 22.21 40.13 -17.14
N GLU A 124 22.15 38.85 -16.80
CA GLU A 124 21.32 38.36 -15.70
C GLU A 124 21.85 37.00 -15.23
N GLY A 125 21.95 36.84 -13.91
CA GLY A 125 22.36 35.60 -13.27
C GLY A 125 21.28 35.17 -12.28
N MET A 126 20.83 33.93 -12.40
CA MET A 126 19.91 33.32 -11.44
C MET A 126 20.57 32.15 -10.74
N HIS A 127 20.17 31.94 -9.49
CA HIS A 127 20.67 30.86 -8.66
C HIS A 127 19.58 29.81 -8.39
N PRO A 128 19.18 28.99 -9.38
CA PRO A 128 18.19 27.94 -9.13
C PRO A 128 18.75 26.91 -8.14
N GLN A 129 17.96 26.63 -7.10
CA GLN A 129 18.22 25.49 -6.22
C GLN A 129 17.45 24.29 -6.74
N LEU A 130 18.19 23.29 -7.23
CA LEU A 130 17.61 22.07 -7.74
C LEU A 130 17.21 21.17 -6.57
N PRO A 131 15.92 20.83 -6.42
CA PRO A 131 15.41 20.12 -5.25
C PRO A 131 15.81 18.65 -5.19
N LYS A 132 16.14 18.02 -6.32
CA LYS A 132 16.56 16.60 -6.41
C LYS A 132 17.50 16.37 -7.59
N LYS A 133 18.34 15.35 -7.50
CA LYS A 133 19.12 14.83 -8.65
C LYS A 133 18.18 14.32 -9.74
N GLY A 134 18.35 14.78 -10.98
CA GLY A 134 17.43 14.43 -12.06
C GLY A 134 17.85 14.88 -13.44
N ARG A 135 16.98 14.62 -14.42
CA ARG A 135 17.09 15.18 -15.76
C ARG A 135 16.36 16.52 -15.78
N TYR A 136 17.03 17.55 -16.27
CA TYR A 136 16.47 18.88 -16.45
C TYR A 136 16.56 19.27 -17.91
N ARG A 137 15.50 19.86 -18.45
CA ARG A 137 15.43 20.41 -19.80
C ARG A 137 15.71 21.90 -19.72
N LEU A 138 16.78 22.31 -20.36
CA LEU A 138 17.13 23.71 -20.59
C LEU A 138 16.65 24.11 -21.97
N ARG A 139 15.76 25.09 -22.04
CA ARG A 139 15.29 25.74 -23.28
C ARG A 139 15.83 27.16 -23.31
N ILE A 140 16.48 27.51 -24.40
CA ILE A 140 17.09 28.81 -24.61
C ILE A 140 16.50 29.39 -25.87
N ARG A 141 15.88 30.56 -25.75
CA ARG A 141 15.54 31.42 -26.87
C ARG A 141 16.20 32.75 -26.62
N ALA A 142 17.16 33.15 -27.43
CA ALA A 142 17.85 34.42 -27.27
C ALA A 142 18.20 35.02 -28.63
N GLY A 143 18.02 36.32 -28.78
CA GLY A 143 18.34 37.08 -29.98
C GLY A 143 18.89 38.45 -29.63
N ALA A 144 20.03 38.80 -30.22
CA ALA A 144 20.62 40.13 -30.12
C ALA A 144 20.69 40.78 -31.51
N SER A 145 20.38 42.07 -31.55
CA SER A 145 20.54 42.89 -32.75
C SER A 145 22.02 43.16 -33.11
N SER A 146 22.91 43.14 -32.12
CA SER A 146 24.37 43.19 -32.28
C SER A 146 25.08 42.51 -31.10
N GLY A 147 26.24 41.91 -31.36
CA GLY A 147 26.99 41.09 -30.38
C GLY A 147 26.59 39.61 -30.39
N ALA A 148 27.20 38.83 -29.50
CA ALA A 148 26.85 37.42 -29.29
C ALA A 148 26.33 37.23 -27.86
N ILE A 149 25.20 36.53 -27.71
CA ILE A 149 24.68 36.14 -26.41
C ILE A 149 25.34 34.84 -26.01
N ARG A 150 25.84 34.74 -24.77
CA ARG A 150 26.39 33.52 -24.19
C ARG A 150 25.54 33.11 -22.99
N VAL A 151 25.04 31.88 -23.00
CA VAL A 151 24.30 31.31 -21.87
C VAL A 151 25.16 30.23 -21.25
N ALA A 152 25.44 30.34 -19.95
CA ALA A 152 26.22 29.37 -19.20
C ALA A 152 25.46 28.87 -17.97
N LEU A 153 25.53 27.56 -17.73
CA LEU A 153 25.07 26.91 -16.52
C LEU A 153 26.26 26.37 -15.75
N THR A 154 26.52 26.94 -14.57
CA THR A 154 27.61 26.55 -13.69
C THR A 154 27.08 26.05 -12.34
N SER A 155 27.90 25.29 -11.61
CA SER A 155 27.65 24.96 -10.21
C SER A 155 27.55 26.24 -9.37
N GLY A 156 26.77 26.24 -8.29
CA GLY A 156 26.69 27.33 -7.32
C GLY A 156 28.02 27.68 -6.66
N THR A 157 28.97 26.74 -6.67
CA THR A 157 30.36 26.94 -6.23
C THR A 157 31.29 27.50 -7.32
N GLY A 158 30.82 27.65 -8.56
CA GLY A 158 31.59 28.14 -9.71
C GLY A 158 32.64 27.16 -10.27
N TYR A 159 32.86 26.00 -9.62
CA TYR A 159 33.96 25.09 -9.97
C TYR A 159 33.72 24.26 -11.24
N LYS A 160 32.46 24.10 -11.67
CA LYS A 160 32.10 23.23 -12.80
C LYS A 160 31.05 23.88 -13.69
N THR A 161 31.35 23.94 -14.99
CA THR A 161 30.41 24.35 -16.03
C THR A 161 29.74 23.12 -16.62
N TYR A 162 28.40 23.08 -16.59
CA TYR A 162 27.60 21.97 -17.11
C TYR A 162 27.10 22.24 -18.52
N TYR A 163 26.89 23.51 -18.85
CA TYR A 163 26.45 23.92 -20.17
C TYR A 163 27.02 25.29 -20.52
N THR A 164 27.40 25.48 -21.78
CA THR A 164 27.71 26.80 -22.31
C THR A 164 27.39 26.83 -23.80
N VAL A 165 26.72 27.87 -24.26
CA VAL A 165 26.46 28.13 -25.68
C VAL A 165 26.62 29.62 -25.95
N SER A 166 27.12 29.99 -27.12
CA SER A 166 27.19 31.38 -27.57
C SER A 166 26.72 31.55 -29.02
N GLY A 167 26.01 32.63 -29.30
CA GLY A 167 25.51 32.96 -30.64
C GLY A 167 24.72 34.26 -30.67
N SER A 168 24.59 34.87 -31.85
CA SER A 168 23.74 36.07 -32.04
C SER A 168 22.24 35.75 -32.02
N GLN A 169 21.88 34.54 -32.44
CA GLN A 169 20.52 33.99 -32.38
C GLN A 169 20.60 32.53 -31.90
N LEU A 170 19.93 32.23 -30.79
CA LEU A 170 19.93 30.93 -30.11
C LEU A 170 18.47 30.46 -29.96
N ASP A 171 18.16 29.27 -30.48
CA ASP A 171 16.90 28.55 -30.22
C ASP A 171 17.26 27.08 -30.02
N GLU A 172 17.65 26.75 -28.79
CA GLU A 172 18.17 25.43 -28.44
C GLU A 172 17.41 24.81 -27.27
N GLU A 173 17.18 23.49 -27.36
CA GLU A 173 16.64 22.69 -26.28
C GLU A 173 17.62 21.55 -25.97
N GLN A 174 18.14 21.52 -24.74
CA GLN A 174 19.03 20.46 -24.28
C GLN A 174 18.57 19.84 -22.97
N THR A 175 18.70 18.51 -22.86
CA THR A 175 18.45 17.78 -21.61
C THR A 175 19.77 17.51 -20.89
N LEU A 176 19.91 18.05 -19.68
CA LEU A 176 21.08 17.94 -18.83
C LEU A 176 20.79 17.01 -17.64
N GLN A 177 21.80 16.25 -17.19
CA GLN A 177 21.73 15.52 -15.92
C GLN A 177 22.42 16.37 -14.85
N LEU A 178 21.65 16.83 -13.88
CA LEU A 178 22.11 17.70 -12.81
C LEU A 178 21.86 17.02 -11.45
N ASP A 179 22.84 17.15 -10.56
CA ASP A 179 22.73 16.70 -9.17
C ASP A 179 21.94 17.70 -8.32
N GLU A 180 21.45 17.28 -7.16
CA GLU A 180 20.81 18.17 -6.19
C GLU A 180 21.80 19.24 -5.71
N GLY A 181 21.38 20.52 -5.69
CA GLY A 181 22.26 21.60 -5.26
C GLY A 181 21.93 22.96 -5.87
N SER A 182 22.76 23.94 -5.54
CA SER A 182 22.69 25.29 -6.11
C SER A 182 23.44 25.33 -7.45
N TYR A 183 22.85 25.98 -8.44
CA TYR A 183 23.45 26.25 -9.76
C TYR A 183 23.38 27.73 -10.05
N VAL A 184 24.19 28.22 -10.98
CA VAL A 184 24.12 29.58 -11.51
C VAL A 184 23.84 29.47 -13.00
N LEU A 185 22.69 30.00 -13.42
CA LEU A 185 22.34 30.18 -14.83
C LEU A 185 22.58 31.65 -15.17
N ALA A 186 23.56 31.91 -16.00
CA ALA A 186 23.99 33.25 -16.33
C ALA A 186 23.91 33.48 -17.85
N VAL A 187 23.35 34.63 -18.23
CA VAL A 187 23.32 35.12 -19.61
C VAL A 187 24.31 36.28 -19.70
N TYR A 188 25.17 36.24 -20.71
CA TYR A 188 26.16 37.26 -21.01
C TYR A 188 25.96 37.79 -22.42
N LEU A 189 26.35 39.04 -22.66
CA LEU A 189 26.57 39.62 -23.98
C LEU A 189 28.06 39.81 -24.18
N ASP A 190 28.58 39.18 -25.21
CA ASP A 190 29.93 39.38 -25.69
C ASP A 190 29.94 40.42 -26.81
N GLY A 191 30.74 41.47 -26.61
CA GLY A 191 31.01 42.52 -27.61
C GLY A 191 30.62 43.92 -27.16
N ASP A 192 31.12 44.93 -27.90
CA ASP A 192 30.77 46.33 -27.70
C ASP A 192 29.35 46.58 -28.21
N THR A 193 28.40 46.59 -27.29
CA THR A 193 26.96 46.44 -27.58
C THR A 193 26.13 47.58 -27.01
N ALA A 194 26.74 48.78 -26.84
CA ALA A 194 26.02 49.98 -26.42
C ALA A 194 24.78 50.22 -27.32
N GLY A 195 23.59 50.22 -26.74
CA GLY A 195 22.32 50.44 -27.44
C GLY A 195 21.73 49.21 -28.15
N SER A 196 22.30 48.01 -27.98
CA SER A 196 21.78 46.78 -28.60
C SER A 196 20.46 46.36 -27.94
N ALA A 197 19.43 46.11 -28.75
CA ALA A 197 18.21 45.46 -28.29
C ALA A 197 18.46 43.95 -28.18
N VAL A 198 18.18 43.40 -27.01
CA VAL A 198 18.38 41.98 -26.70
C VAL A 198 17.11 41.42 -26.09
N ASP A 199 16.65 40.30 -26.65
CA ASP A 199 15.50 39.55 -26.18
C ASP A 199 15.95 38.12 -25.86
N TYR A 200 15.77 37.69 -24.62
CA TYR A 200 16.08 36.32 -24.21
C TYR A 200 15.02 35.77 -23.27
N ALA A 201 14.74 34.48 -23.44
CA ALA A 201 13.91 33.64 -22.60
C ALA A 201 14.65 32.32 -22.38
N VAL A 202 15.14 32.12 -21.15
CA VAL A 202 15.79 30.88 -20.74
C VAL A 202 14.92 30.19 -19.70
N THR A 203 14.58 28.94 -19.97
CA THR A 203 13.70 28.12 -19.13
C THR A 203 14.40 26.83 -18.75
N LEU A 204 14.43 26.52 -17.45
CA LEU A 204 14.95 25.27 -16.90
C LEU A 204 13.81 24.53 -16.21
N GLU A 205 13.45 23.37 -16.74
CA GLU A 205 12.34 22.54 -16.26
C GLU A 205 12.81 21.13 -15.89
N ALA A 206 12.29 20.57 -14.81
CA ALA A 206 12.55 19.17 -14.49
C ALA A 206 11.80 18.24 -15.45
N VAL A 207 12.52 17.26 -16.00
CA VAL A 207 11.95 16.21 -16.84
C VAL A 207 11.78 14.97 -15.98
N GLY A 208 10.53 14.60 -15.70
CA GLY A 208 10.20 13.35 -15.00
C GLY A 208 10.92 12.16 -15.64
N LYS A 209 11.32 11.17 -14.82
CA LYS A 209 11.94 9.96 -15.33
C LYS A 209 10.94 9.21 -16.24
N LYS A 210 11.08 9.34 -17.56
CA LYS A 210 10.71 8.27 -18.50
C LYS A 210 11.57 7.06 -18.24
#